data_AF-V9VYM3-F1
#
_entry.id   AF-V9VYM3-F1
#
_cell.length_a   1.000
_cell.length_b   1.000
_cell.length_c   1.000
_cell.angle_alpha   90.00
_cell.angle_beta   90.00
_cell.angle_gamma   90.00
#
_symmetry.space_group_name_H-M   'P 1'
#
loop_
_entity.id
_entity.type
_entity.pdbx_description
1 polymer ?
#
loop_
_entity_poly.entity_id
_entity_poly.type
_entity_poly.pdbx_seq_one_letter_code
_entity_poly.pdbx_strand_id
1 'polypeptide(L)'
;MRKTFFGNQFENIYAASSTIRESFYGRGGDDFFTLYHHDPDGVDIPDLTDRYFGGSGDDTLDLLSFSVTADSDDLTRYSQLSFDGGGGYDTVKSQVSAVMSSGSTLDLDTIETSVISVEHWFYDIFLSGIPEDGDFTIRSGMKDDTLNIFQQADAREISIRVNTFAGADSVLYTANASVSDLKVNTGSGKDYFEFTGKWGVTADIEVKTGSGKDIVVINGSTVTSPGGLDAVINTGKGADTVVLEGMHSEYLNAGGGSDDIYVLTGSFANAADTIKTSGGKDRLFVELDAYSTVAVVEDFSAAKDVFVFDREESSRAIPRNTDVLFDREEWVASEEDRLFMDNGADKLYYGSNVLVEFATDVELTAGNFTVGNWDY
;
A
#
# COMPACT_ATOMS: atom_id res chain seq x y z
N MET A 1 -31.30 34.06 -3.18
CA MET A 1 -30.53 34.51 -4.35
C MET A 1 -29.21 33.76 -4.30
N ARG A 2 -28.74 33.17 -5.41
CA ARG A 2 -27.49 32.38 -5.46
C ARG A 2 -26.39 33.29 -5.99
N LYS A 3 -25.23 33.32 -5.34
CA LYS A 3 -24.06 34.09 -5.78
C LYS A 3 -23.22 33.22 -6.70
N THR A 4 -22.68 33.78 -7.77
CA THR A 4 -22.00 32.99 -8.80
C THR A 4 -20.62 33.57 -9.07
N PHE A 5 -19.64 32.68 -9.16
CA PHE A 5 -18.26 32.95 -9.48
C PHE A 5 -17.88 32.18 -10.73
N PHE A 6 -17.15 32.85 -11.62
CA PHE A 6 -16.70 32.27 -12.88
C PHE A 6 -15.18 32.30 -12.94
N GLY A 7 -14.63 31.16 -13.27
CA GLY A 7 -13.25 30.91 -13.59
C GLY A 7 -12.93 31.25 -15.02
N ASN A 8 -11.73 30.85 -15.41
CA ASN A 8 -11.18 31.10 -16.72
C ASN A 8 -10.75 29.79 -17.39
N GLN A 9 -9.67 29.78 -18.15
CA GLN A 9 -9.20 28.59 -18.88
C GLN A 9 -7.91 28.02 -18.28
N PHE A 10 -7.56 28.47 -17.08
CA PHE A 10 -6.39 28.10 -16.30
C PHE A 10 -6.86 27.69 -14.91
N GLU A 11 -5.99 26.99 -14.19
CA GLU A 11 -6.16 26.59 -12.78
C GLU A 11 -6.70 27.74 -11.91
N ASN A 12 -7.79 27.47 -11.19
CA ASN A 12 -8.43 28.40 -10.27
C ASN A 12 -8.56 27.77 -8.88
N ILE A 13 -8.47 28.61 -7.85
CA ILE A 13 -8.66 28.21 -6.46
C ILE A 13 -9.89 28.94 -5.93
N TYR A 14 -10.88 28.17 -5.51
CA TYR A 14 -12.15 28.64 -4.98
C TYR A 14 -12.36 28.13 -3.57
N ALA A 15 -12.58 29.04 -2.63
CA ALA A 15 -13.05 28.69 -1.31
C ALA A 15 -14.47 29.21 -1.14
N ALA A 16 -15.40 28.32 -0.79
CA ALA A 16 -16.72 28.70 -0.35
C ALA A 16 -16.61 29.55 0.92
N SER A 17 -17.47 30.57 1.00
CA SER A 17 -17.53 31.47 2.14
C SER A 17 -18.72 31.12 3.03
N SER A 18 -18.90 31.85 4.14
CA SER A 18 -20.07 31.69 5.02
C SER A 18 -21.40 32.13 4.37
N THR A 19 -21.38 32.44 3.07
CA THR A 19 -22.56 32.90 2.33
C THR A 19 -23.29 31.67 1.79
N ILE A 20 -24.54 31.46 2.19
CA ILE A 20 -25.30 30.32 1.68
C ILE A 20 -25.52 30.42 0.17
N ARG A 21 -25.46 29.27 -0.53
CA ARG A 21 -25.80 29.13 -1.95
C ARG A 21 -24.89 29.95 -2.87
N GLU A 22 -23.64 29.57 -2.92
CA GLU A 22 -22.64 29.98 -3.90
C GLU A 22 -22.56 28.96 -5.04
N SER A 23 -22.07 29.40 -6.21
CA SER A 23 -21.76 28.50 -7.31
C SER A 23 -20.47 28.89 -7.97
N PHE A 24 -19.57 27.93 -8.09
CA PHE A 24 -18.24 28.08 -8.62
C PHE A 24 -18.16 27.31 -9.94
N TYR A 25 -17.68 27.98 -10.98
CA TYR A 25 -17.53 27.41 -12.31
C TYR A 25 -16.08 27.57 -12.75
N GLY A 26 -15.28 26.52 -12.70
CA GLY A 26 -13.88 26.50 -13.12
C GLY A 26 -13.69 26.81 -14.61
N ARG A 27 -14.46 26.11 -15.46
CA ARG A 27 -14.50 26.15 -16.94
C ARG A 27 -13.32 25.48 -17.63
N GLY A 28 -12.11 25.51 -17.06
CA GLY A 28 -11.01 24.64 -17.48
C GLY A 28 -9.66 24.97 -16.84
N GLY A 29 -8.73 24.02 -16.92
CA GLY A 29 -7.57 23.94 -16.04
C GLY A 29 -7.87 23.00 -14.86
N ASP A 30 -6.86 22.69 -14.06
CA ASP A 30 -7.03 21.83 -12.88
C ASP A 30 -7.49 22.72 -11.71
N ASP A 31 -8.81 22.80 -11.48
CA ASP A 31 -9.42 23.70 -10.52
C ASP A 31 -9.55 23.08 -9.13
N PHE A 32 -9.33 23.89 -8.10
CA PHE A 32 -9.41 23.47 -6.70
C PHE A 32 -10.54 24.19 -5.99
N PHE A 33 -11.51 23.44 -5.45
CA PHE A 33 -12.64 23.94 -4.71
C PHE A 33 -12.53 23.50 -3.24
N THR A 34 -12.87 24.38 -2.30
CA THR A 34 -12.91 24.04 -0.87
C THR A 34 -14.29 24.39 -0.30
N LEU A 35 -14.89 23.44 0.42
CA LEU A 35 -16.12 23.66 1.18
C LEU A 35 -15.90 24.71 2.29
N TYR A 36 -16.96 25.46 2.64
CA TYR A 36 -16.85 26.40 3.75
C TYR A 36 -16.68 25.64 5.07
N HIS A 37 -15.74 26.12 5.91
CA HIS A 37 -15.18 25.40 7.06
C HIS A 37 -16.19 24.64 7.92
N HIS A 38 -15.81 23.39 8.20
CA HIS A 38 -16.42 22.44 9.12
C HIS A 38 -15.55 22.35 10.39
N ASP A 39 -16.12 22.60 11.57
CA ASP A 39 -15.45 22.24 12.82
C ASP A 39 -15.67 20.74 13.07
N PRO A 40 -14.61 19.92 13.26
CA PRO A 40 -14.72 18.48 13.54
C PRO A 40 -15.59 18.14 14.76
N ASP A 41 -15.77 19.11 15.66
CA ASP A 41 -16.41 18.95 16.96
C ASP A 41 -17.95 19.14 16.95
N GLY A 42 -18.60 19.09 15.78
CA GLY A 42 -20.02 18.80 15.68
C GLY A 42 -20.99 19.94 16.03
N VAL A 43 -20.57 21.20 15.97
CA VAL A 43 -21.46 22.35 16.22
C VAL A 43 -22.07 22.91 14.92
N ASP A 44 -21.38 22.79 13.79
CA ASP A 44 -21.82 23.33 12.51
C ASP A 44 -22.02 22.20 11.48
N ILE A 45 -23.29 21.95 11.11
CA ILE A 45 -23.63 21.09 9.96
C ILE A 45 -23.02 21.76 8.71
N PRO A 46 -22.28 21.04 7.86
CA PRO A 46 -21.67 21.64 6.67
C PRO A 46 -22.75 22.27 5.78
N ASP A 47 -22.51 23.49 5.29
CA ASP A 47 -23.36 24.09 4.26
C ASP A 47 -23.06 23.41 2.91
N LEU A 48 -23.83 22.37 2.62
CA LEU A 48 -23.74 21.63 1.37
C LEU A 48 -24.63 22.24 0.27
N THR A 49 -25.13 23.47 0.43
CA THR A 49 -26.02 24.10 -0.56
C THR A 49 -25.28 24.75 -1.73
N ASP A 50 -23.96 24.85 -1.63
CA ASP A 50 -23.07 25.32 -2.68
C ASP A 50 -22.97 24.31 -3.83
N ARG A 51 -22.50 24.78 -4.98
CA ARG A 51 -22.35 23.94 -6.18
C ARG A 51 -21.03 24.23 -6.86
N TYR A 52 -20.37 23.15 -7.25
CA TYR A 52 -19.05 23.17 -7.84
C TYR A 52 -19.12 22.53 -9.22
N PHE A 53 -18.57 23.22 -10.21
CA PHE A 53 -18.50 22.76 -11.59
C PHE A 53 -17.06 22.96 -12.06
N GLY A 54 -16.32 21.87 -12.22
CA GLY A 54 -14.91 21.89 -12.61
C GLY A 54 -14.73 22.39 -14.03
N GLY A 55 -15.09 21.55 -15.00
CA GLY A 55 -15.08 21.89 -16.42
C GLY A 55 -14.24 20.91 -17.20
N SER A 56 -13.03 21.31 -17.58
CA SER A 56 -12.10 20.43 -18.28
C SER A 56 -10.71 20.54 -17.64
N GLY A 57 -10.12 19.42 -17.26
CA GLY A 57 -8.94 19.39 -16.39
C GLY A 57 -9.20 18.43 -15.23
N ASP A 58 -8.19 18.23 -14.39
CA ASP A 58 -8.29 17.35 -13.22
C ASP A 58 -8.72 18.19 -12.01
N ASP A 59 -10.02 18.26 -11.75
CA ASP A 59 -10.62 19.16 -10.77
C ASP A 59 -10.75 18.48 -9.40
N THR A 60 -10.49 19.24 -8.33
CA THR A 60 -10.54 18.73 -6.94
C THR A 60 -11.57 19.48 -6.11
N LEU A 61 -12.48 18.74 -5.46
CA LEU A 61 -13.27 19.26 -4.34
C LEU A 61 -12.69 18.78 -3.01
N ASP A 62 -12.23 19.72 -2.20
CA ASP A 62 -11.53 19.46 -0.96
C ASP A 62 -12.38 19.67 0.30
N LEU A 63 -12.00 18.91 1.32
CA LEU A 63 -12.40 18.96 2.72
C LEU A 63 -13.88 18.62 3.02
N LEU A 64 -14.31 17.42 2.62
CA LEU A 64 -15.49 16.80 3.20
C LEU A 64 -15.14 16.12 4.53
N SER A 65 -15.38 16.78 5.66
CA SER A 65 -15.09 16.24 6.99
C SER A 65 -16.30 15.58 7.64
N PHE A 66 -16.11 14.42 8.26
CA PHE A 66 -17.14 13.76 9.07
C PHE A 66 -16.60 12.82 10.14
N SER A 67 -17.39 12.62 11.18
CA SER A 67 -17.09 11.71 12.28
C SER A 67 -18.09 10.56 12.29
N VAL A 68 -17.61 9.34 12.48
CA VAL A 68 -18.40 8.10 12.56
C VAL A 68 -18.10 7.44 13.90
N THR A 69 -19.01 7.54 14.86
CA THR A 69 -18.78 7.11 16.25
C THR A 69 -19.57 5.88 16.68
N ALA A 70 -20.65 5.55 15.96
CA ALA A 70 -21.49 4.36 16.13
C ALA A 70 -22.44 4.21 14.91
N ASP A 71 -23.21 3.11 14.86
CA ASP A 71 -24.22 2.73 13.83
C ASP A 71 -25.31 3.80 13.51
N SER A 72 -25.25 5.00 14.10
CA SER A 72 -26.22 6.08 13.97
C SER A 72 -25.75 7.29 13.17
N ASP A 73 -24.52 7.29 12.64
CA ASP A 73 -24.06 8.39 11.79
C ASP A 73 -24.70 8.29 10.39
N ASP A 74 -25.77 9.05 10.20
CA ASP A 74 -26.52 9.13 8.96
C ASP A 74 -25.68 9.84 7.87
N LEU A 75 -25.05 9.05 7.00
CA LEU A 75 -24.28 9.55 5.86
C LEU A 75 -25.17 10.18 4.78
N THR A 76 -26.51 10.00 4.83
CA THR A 76 -27.43 10.66 3.89
C THR A 76 -27.47 12.18 4.03
N ARG A 77 -26.95 12.72 5.15
CA ARG A 77 -26.76 14.17 5.34
C ARG A 77 -25.88 14.80 4.26
N TYR A 78 -25.03 13.99 3.61
CA TYR A 78 -24.12 14.44 2.54
C TYR A 78 -24.76 14.47 1.14
N SER A 79 -26.03 14.04 1.01
CA SER A 79 -26.77 13.98 -0.26
C SER A 79 -26.88 15.31 -1.00
N GLN A 80 -26.73 16.42 -0.27
CA GLN A 80 -26.77 17.77 -0.83
C GLN A 80 -25.46 18.21 -1.48
N LEU A 81 -24.33 17.52 -1.21
CA LEU A 81 -23.05 17.80 -1.84
C LEU A 81 -23.19 17.72 -3.35
N SER A 82 -22.87 18.82 -4.05
CA SER A 82 -23.05 18.95 -5.50
C SER A 82 -21.73 19.35 -6.15
N PHE A 83 -21.10 18.37 -6.80
CA PHE A 83 -19.90 18.56 -7.60
C PHE A 83 -20.07 17.87 -8.94
N ASP A 84 -19.78 18.58 -10.01
CA ASP A 84 -19.68 18.06 -11.37
C ASP A 84 -18.26 18.36 -11.83
N GLY A 85 -17.38 17.36 -11.76
CA GLY A 85 -15.96 17.51 -12.12
C GLY A 85 -15.84 17.91 -13.59
N GLY A 86 -16.51 17.15 -14.45
CA GLY A 86 -16.65 17.47 -15.86
C GLY A 86 -15.83 16.49 -16.69
N GLY A 87 -14.81 16.98 -17.39
CA GLY A 87 -13.93 16.14 -18.19
C GLY A 87 -12.50 16.19 -17.70
N GLY A 88 -12.05 15.10 -17.08
CA GLY A 88 -10.69 14.90 -16.60
C GLY A 88 -10.63 13.69 -15.67
N TYR A 89 -9.67 13.70 -14.76
CA TYR A 89 -9.60 12.80 -13.61
C TYR A 89 -9.91 13.60 -12.35
N ASP A 90 -11.20 13.69 -12.02
CA ASP A 90 -11.70 14.58 -10.98
C ASP A 90 -11.73 13.87 -9.62
N THR A 91 -11.37 14.59 -8.56
CA THR A 91 -11.17 14.06 -7.21
C THR A 91 -12.06 14.73 -6.17
N VAL A 92 -12.63 13.92 -5.27
CA VAL A 92 -13.20 14.41 -4.00
C VAL A 92 -12.31 13.99 -2.83
N LYS A 93 -11.87 14.95 -2.01
CA LYS A 93 -11.06 14.70 -0.82
C LYS A 93 -11.89 14.83 0.45
N SER A 94 -11.77 13.83 1.31
CA SER A 94 -12.53 13.70 2.54
C SER A 94 -11.62 13.41 3.72
N GLN A 95 -12.02 13.87 4.90
CA GLN A 95 -11.41 13.52 6.17
C GLN A 95 -12.44 12.83 7.06
N VAL A 96 -12.10 11.64 7.55
CA VAL A 96 -12.98 10.80 8.34
C VAL A 96 -12.36 10.53 9.69
N SER A 97 -13.05 10.86 10.78
CA SER A 97 -12.70 10.38 12.11
C SER A 97 -13.63 9.25 12.50
N ALA A 98 -13.12 8.03 12.63
CA ALA A 98 -13.92 6.86 12.95
C ALA A 98 -13.55 6.27 14.33
N VAL A 99 -14.55 5.82 15.07
CA VAL A 99 -14.36 5.02 16.28
C VAL A 99 -14.49 3.56 15.89
N MET A 100 -13.44 2.78 16.14
CA MET A 100 -13.46 1.33 15.97
C MET A 100 -14.39 0.72 17.03
N SER A 101 -15.53 0.20 16.57
CA SER A 101 -16.50 -0.52 17.39
C SER A 101 -16.78 -1.89 16.78
N SER A 102 -16.85 -2.91 17.63
CA SER A 102 -17.10 -4.30 17.23
C SER A 102 -18.42 -4.44 16.46
N GLY A 103 -18.34 -5.06 15.28
CA GLY A 103 -19.46 -5.29 14.36
C GLY A 103 -19.78 -4.12 13.43
N SER A 104 -19.11 -2.97 13.56
CA SER A 104 -19.41 -1.79 12.76
C SER A 104 -18.67 -1.76 11.43
N THR A 105 -19.25 -1.06 10.45
CA THR A 105 -18.67 -0.83 9.13
C THR A 105 -18.65 0.66 8.81
N LEU A 106 -17.48 1.21 8.50
CA LEU A 106 -17.33 2.47 7.79
C LEU A 106 -17.52 2.19 6.28
N ASP A 107 -18.74 2.40 5.80
CA ASP A 107 -19.12 2.14 4.40
C ASP A 107 -19.10 3.43 3.57
N LEU A 108 -17.97 3.72 2.93
CA LEU A 108 -17.75 4.93 2.15
C LEU A 108 -18.50 4.90 0.81
N ASP A 109 -18.86 3.72 0.29
CA ASP A 109 -19.66 3.57 -0.94
C ASP A 109 -21.10 4.03 -0.74
N THR A 110 -21.58 4.06 0.51
CA THR A 110 -22.95 4.46 0.85
C THR A 110 -23.12 5.96 1.08
N ILE A 111 -22.06 6.76 0.93
CA ILE A 111 -22.18 8.22 1.05
C ILE A 111 -23.04 8.73 -0.11
N GLU A 112 -24.31 9.00 0.20
CA GLU A 112 -25.22 9.61 -0.77
C GLU A 112 -24.71 11.01 -1.09
N THR A 113 -24.44 11.30 -2.37
CA THR A 113 -24.04 12.63 -2.84
C THR A 113 -24.65 12.89 -4.22
N SER A 114 -24.64 14.17 -4.65
CA SER A 114 -24.96 14.55 -6.03
C SER A 114 -23.70 14.77 -6.87
N VAL A 115 -22.64 13.98 -6.58
CA VAL A 115 -21.37 14.04 -7.30
C VAL A 115 -21.48 13.32 -8.64
N ILE A 116 -21.02 13.96 -9.72
CA ILE A 116 -21.08 13.48 -11.09
C ILE A 116 -19.72 13.71 -11.75
N SER A 117 -19.32 12.81 -12.65
CA SER A 117 -18.02 12.89 -13.35
C SER A 117 -16.87 13.08 -12.35
N VAL A 118 -16.73 12.08 -11.48
CA VAL A 118 -15.64 12.00 -10.51
C VAL A 118 -15.06 10.61 -10.61
N GLU A 119 -13.76 10.53 -10.84
CA GLU A 119 -13.04 9.29 -11.08
C GLU A 119 -12.41 8.79 -9.79
N HIS A 120 -12.09 9.69 -8.86
CA HIS A 120 -11.29 9.39 -7.68
C HIS A 120 -11.87 9.93 -6.38
N TRP A 121 -11.85 9.09 -5.34
CA TRP A 121 -12.12 9.51 -3.97
C TRP A 121 -10.89 9.34 -3.09
N PHE A 122 -10.53 10.39 -2.38
CA PHE A 122 -9.41 10.39 -1.45
C PHE A 122 -9.93 10.57 -0.02
N TYR A 123 -9.48 9.72 0.90
CA TYR A 123 -9.91 9.71 2.29
C TYR A 123 -8.69 9.69 3.22
N ASP A 124 -8.58 10.71 4.06
CA ASP A 124 -7.76 10.65 5.27
C ASP A 124 -8.63 10.10 6.41
N ILE A 125 -8.33 8.88 6.88
CA ILE A 125 -9.13 8.15 7.86
C ILE A 125 -8.37 8.03 9.18
N PHE A 126 -8.89 8.62 10.24
CA PHE A 126 -8.33 8.56 11.58
C PHE A 126 -9.12 7.56 12.42
N LEU A 127 -8.50 6.42 12.73
CA LEU A 127 -9.11 5.38 13.57
C LEU A 127 -8.74 5.63 15.04
N SER A 128 -9.75 5.97 15.81
CA SER A 128 -9.74 6.01 17.27
C SER A 128 -10.51 4.81 17.82
N GLY A 129 -10.50 4.55 19.13
CA GLY A 129 -11.23 3.38 19.63
C GLY A 129 -11.35 3.27 21.15
N ILE A 130 -12.38 2.50 21.55
CA ILE A 130 -12.55 1.88 22.87
C ILE A 130 -12.45 0.36 22.58
N PRO A 131 -11.33 -0.32 22.88
CA PRO A 131 -11.13 -1.70 22.47
C PRO A 131 -12.12 -2.64 23.17
N GLU A 132 -13.02 -3.24 22.39
CA GLU A 132 -13.87 -4.39 22.74
C GLU A 132 -13.67 -5.47 21.68
N ASP A 133 -13.79 -6.74 22.05
CA ASP A 133 -13.57 -7.88 21.14
C ASP A 133 -14.48 -7.85 19.89
N GLY A 134 -13.91 -8.04 18.70
CA GLY A 134 -14.63 -8.35 17.46
C GLY A 134 -14.06 -7.72 16.19
N ASP A 135 -14.92 -7.22 15.29
CA ASP A 135 -14.52 -6.85 13.93
C ASP A 135 -14.90 -5.40 13.57
N PHE A 136 -14.02 -4.67 12.90
CA PHE A 136 -14.32 -3.36 12.30
C PHE A 136 -13.97 -3.38 10.80
N THR A 137 -14.90 -2.95 9.95
CA THR A 137 -14.69 -2.96 8.49
C THR A 137 -14.66 -1.55 7.92
N ILE A 138 -13.68 -1.26 7.07
CA ILE A 138 -13.65 -0.10 6.18
C ILE A 138 -13.91 -0.63 4.77
N ARG A 139 -14.85 0.00 4.08
CA ARG A 139 -15.24 -0.36 2.71
C ARG A 139 -15.25 0.90 1.84
N SER A 140 -14.55 0.85 0.72
CA SER A 140 -14.60 1.88 -0.32
C SER A 140 -15.51 1.47 -1.49
N GLY A 141 -15.57 2.30 -2.53
CA GLY A 141 -16.49 2.14 -3.65
C GLY A 141 -15.89 1.34 -4.82
N MET A 142 -16.49 1.55 -5.99
CA MET A 142 -16.09 0.95 -7.29
C MET A 142 -15.31 1.93 -8.19
N LYS A 143 -14.86 3.05 -7.62
CA LYS A 143 -14.04 4.07 -8.29
C LYS A 143 -12.62 3.90 -7.82
N ASP A 144 -11.68 4.64 -8.41
CA ASP A 144 -10.35 4.70 -7.84
C ASP A 144 -10.48 5.32 -6.45
N ASP A 145 -9.99 4.64 -5.42
CA ASP A 145 -10.06 5.09 -4.04
C ASP A 145 -8.66 5.20 -3.44
N THR A 146 -8.37 6.30 -2.73
CA THR A 146 -7.19 6.38 -1.85
C THR A 146 -7.64 6.42 -0.41
N LEU A 147 -7.27 5.40 0.36
CA LEU A 147 -7.53 5.29 1.79
C LEU A 147 -6.21 5.48 2.56
N ASN A 148 -6.01 6.68 3.09
CA ASN A 148 -4.89 7.00 3.96
C ASN A 148 -5.31 6.81 5.42
N ILE A 149 -5.02 5.64 5.99
CA ILE A 149 -5.54 5.18 7.26
C ILE A 149 -4.50 5.38 8.36
N PHE A 150 -4.86 6.18 9.36
CA PHE A 150 -4.07 6.44 10.56
C PHE A 150 -4.73 5.78 11.77
N GLN A 151 -4.22 4.62 12.18
CA GLN A 151 -4.68 3.96 13.39
C GLN A 151 -3.96 4.53 14.62
N GLN A 152 -4.71 5.14 15.54
CA GLN A 152 -4.18 5.78 16.74
C GLN A 152 -4.37 4.95 18.01
N ALA A 153 -5.45 4.17 18.08
CA ALA A 153 -5.81 3.37 19.26
C ALA A 153 -5.44 1.90 19.07
N ASP A 154 -4.98 1.24 20.13
CA ASP A 154 -4.65 -0.19 20.14
C ASP A 154 -5.84 -1.04 19.68
N ALA A 155 -5.57 -1.97 18.77
CA ALA A 155 -6.54 -2.86 18.13
C ALA A 155 -6.14 -4.33 18.27
N ARG A 156 -5.50 -4.72 19.39
CA ARG A 156 -5.15 -6.14 19.65
C ARG A 156 -6.35 -7.05 19.86
N GLU A 157 -7.50 -6.48 20.20
CA GLU A 157 -8.75 -7.23 20.43
C GLU A 157 -9.74 -7.05 19.26
N ILE A 158 -9.37 -6.31 18.19
CA ILE A 158 -10.23 -6.07 17.03
C ILE A 158 -9.56 -6.53 15.74
N SER A 159 -10.30 -7.26 14.91
CA SER A 159 -9.97 -7.53 13.52
C SER A 159 -10.35 -6.32 12.67
N ILE A 160 -9.39 -5.69 12.01
CA ILE A 160 -9.61 -4.58 11.09
C ILE A 160 -9.63 -5.12 9.68
N ARG A 161 -10.71 -4.87 8.93
CA ARG A 161 -10.83 -5.28 7.53
C ARG A 161 -10.93 -4.06 6.64
N VAL A 162 -10.04 -3.93 5.67
CA VAL A 162 -10.08 -2.91 4.63
C VAL A 162 -10.42 -3.60 3.32
N ASN A 163 -11.51 -3.19 2.68
CA ASN A 163 -11.91 -3.72 1.38
C ASN A 163 -12.08 -2.58 0.39
N THR A 164 -11.25 -2.56 -0.64
CA THR A 164 -11.48 -1.79 -1.86
C THR A 164 -11.91 -2.78 -2.94
N PHE A 165 -12.79 -2.36 -3.85
CA PHE A 165 -13.46 -3.31 -4.75
C PHE A 165 -12.90 -3.29 -6.16
N ALA A 166 -13.16 -2.23 -6.91
CA ALA A 166 -12.68 -2.10 -8.27
C ALA A 166 -12.28 -0.66 -8.47
N GLY A 167 -11.24 -0.44 -9.27
CA GLY A 167 -10.60 0.87 -9.36
C GLY A 167 -9.09 0.67 -9.24
N ALA A 168 -8.30 1.69 -9.59
CA ALA A 168 -6.89 1.73 -9.22
C ALA A 168 -6.78 2.25 -7.78
N ASP A 169 -6.91 1.33 -6.82
CA ASP A 169 -7.04 1.71 -5.42
C ASP A 169 -5.70 1.86 -4.72
N SER A 170 -5.62 2.71 -3.70
CA SER A 170 -4.43 2.92 -2.89
C SER A 170 -4.78 2.89 -1.40
N VAL A 171 -4.25 1.94 -0.66
CA VAL A 171 -4.45 1.80 0.79
C VAL A 171 -3.11 2.01 1.48
N LEU A 172 -2.97 3.14 2.18
CA LEU A 172 -1.80 3.43 3.00
C LEU A 172 -2.20 3.27 4.47
N TYR A 173 -1.70 2.24 5.14
CA TYR A 173 -2.05 1.94 6.51
C TYR A 173 -0.89 2.25 7.46
N THR A 174 -1.05 3.31 8.26
CA THR A 174 -0.11 3.66 9.33
C THR A 174 -0.63 3.19 10.68
N ALA A 175 0.03 2.20 11.27
CA ALA A 175 -0.24 1.73 12.63
C ALA A 175 0.58 2.53 13.66
N ASN A 176 -0.07 3.32 14.51
CA ASN A 176 0.59 3.99 15.65
C ASN A 176 0.47 3.20 16.96
N ALA A 177 -0.36 2.15 16.99
CA ALA A 177 -0.50 1.21 18.09
C ALA A 177 -0.63 -0.23 17.55
N SER A 178 -0.56 -1.24 18.41
CA SER A 178 -0.64 -2.63 17.96
C SER A 178 -1.97 -2.98 17.31
N VAL A 179 -1.93 -3.88 16.33
CA VAL A 179 -3.06 -4.49 15.61
C VAL A 179 -2.80 -5.99 15.53
N SER A 180 -3.75 -6.86 15.88
CA SER A 180 -3.52 -8.32 15.90
C SER A 180 -4.14 -9.05 14.71
N ASP A 181 -4.94 -8.37 13.89
CA ASP A 181 -5.57 -8.96 12.73
C ASP A 181 -5.99 -7.85 11.74
N LEU A 182 -5.06 -7.39 10.90
CA LEU A 182 -5.34 -6.47 9.79
C LEU A 182 -5.51 -7.26 8.50
N LYS A 183 -6.68 -7.18 7.88
CA LYS A 183 -6.95 -7.81 6.58
C LYS A 183 -7.24 -6.78 5.52
N VAL A 184 -6.51 -6.81 4.43
CA VAL A 184 -6.67 -5.89 3.30
C VAL A 184 -6.97 -6.67 2.04
N ASN A 185 -8.09 -6.35 1.39
CA ASN A 185 -8.46 -6.89 0.08
C ASN A 185 -8.66 -5.71 -0.88
N THR A 186 -7.82 -5.60 -1.92
CA THR A 186 -7.90 -4.46 -2.86
C THR A 186 -8.79 -4.70 -4.08
N GLY A 187 -9.23 -5.95 -4.27
CA GLY A 187 -10.25 -6.25 -5.26
C GLY A 187 -9.68 -6.38 -6.67
N SER A 188 -10.06 -5.54 -7.63
CA SER A 188 -9.57 -5.61 -9.01
C SER A 188 -9.17 -4.24 -9.56
N GLY A 189 -7.97 -4.16 -10.09
CA GLY A 189 -7.49 -2.93 -10.71
C GLY A 189 -5.98 -2.91 -10.63
N LYS A 190 -5.38 -1.73 -10.69
CA LYS A 190 -3.95 -1.59 -10.41
C LYS A 190 -3.84 -1.01 -9.02
N ASP A 191 -3.71 -1.87 -8.03
CA ASP A 191 -3.85 -1.47 -6.65
C ASP A 191 -2.49 -1.20 -6.01
N TYR A 192 -2.48 -0.37 -4.99
CA TYR A 192 -1.33 -0.08 -4.16
C TYR A 192 -1.70 -0.33 -2.70
N PHE A 193 -0.93 -1.15 -1.99
CA PHE A 193 -1.03 -1.29 -0.55
C PHE A 193 0.32 -1.03 0.10
N GLU A 194 0.34 -0.18 1.10
CA GLU A 194 1.50 0.02 1.97
C GLU A 194 1.11 -0.11 3.44
N PHE A 195 1.84 -0.94 4.17
CA PHE A 195 1.80 -0.98 5.62
C PHE A 195 3.04 -0.31 6.22
N THR A 196 2.82 0.58 7.20
CA THR A 196 3.87 1.16 8.04
C THR A 196 3.49 1.07 9.52
N GLY A 197 4.25 0.33 10.33
CA GLY A 197 4.05 0.24 11.78
C GLY A 197 5.04 1.11 12.56
N LYS A 198 4.61 1.98 13.47
CA LYS A 198 5.53 2.77 14.32
C LYS A 198 6.35 1.89 15.27
N TRP A 199 7.44 2.45 15.79
CA TRP A 199 8.27 1.78 16.79
C TRP A 199 7.46 1.41 18.04
N GLY A 200 7.49 0.13 18.42
CA GLY A 200 6.72 -0.41 19.55
C GLY A 200 5.48 -1.20 19.14
N VAL A 201 5.08 -1.13 17.86
CA VAL A 201 3.88 -1.79 17.33
C VAL A 201 4.11 -3.28 17.18
N THR A 202 3.03 -4.05 17.32
CA THR A 202 2.93 -5.42 16.82
C THR A 202 1.77 -5.50 15.83
N ALA A 203 1.90 -6.26 14.75
CA ALA A 203 0.98 -6.30 13.62
C ALA A 203 0.88 -7.71 13.03
N ASP A 204 -0.31 -8.31 12.96
CA ASP A 204 -0.52 -9.47 12.09
C ASP A 204 -1.36 -9.02 10.89
N ILE A 205 -0.88 -9.29 9.67
CA ILE A 205 -1.39 -8.70 8.44
C ILE A 205 -1.70 -9.80 7.42
N GLU A 206 -2.87 -9.71 6.78
CA GLU A 206 -3.25 -10.51 5.62
C GLU A 206 -3.59 -9.59 4.45
N VAL A 207 -2.86 -9.68 3.34
CA VAL A 207 -3.09 -8.88 2.13
C VAL A 207 -3.50 -9.79 0.98
N LYS A 208 -4.55 -9.40 0.25
CA LYS A 208 -4.99 -10.04 -0.98
C LYS A 208 -5.26 -9.02 -2.06
N THR A 209 -4.57 -9.15 -3.20
CA THR A 209 -4.77 -8.27 -4.35
C THR A 209 -5.49 -8.96 -5.50
N GLY A 210 -5.74 -8.17 -6.54
CA GLY A 210 -6.53 -8.52 -7.70
C GLY A 210 -5.76 -9.11 -8.86
N SER A 211 -6.37 -9.05 -10.04
CA SER A 211 -5.74 -9.53 -11.28
C SER A 211 -5.00 -8.46 -12.07
N GLY A 212 -5.02 -7.19 -11.64
CA GLY A 212 -4.25 -6.16 -12.32
C GLY A 212 -2.86 -6.04 -11.73
N LYS A 213 -2.12 -4.99 -12.11
CA LYS A 213 -0.71 -4.87 -11.76
C LYS A 213 -0.60 -4.16 -10.42
N ASP A 214 -0.50 -4.93 -9.36
CA ASP A 214 -0.62 -4.45 -8.00
C ASP A 214 0.75 -4.21 -7.38
N ILE A 215 0.82 -3.30 -6.41
CA ILE A 215 2.02 -3.00 -5.63
C ILE A 215 1.70 -3.24 -4.17
N VAL A 216 2.50 -4.07 -3.49
CA VAL A 216 2.39 -4.34 -2.05
C VAL A 216 3.71 -4.01 -1.38
N VAL A 217 3.69 -3.11 -0.41
CA VAL A 217 4.85 -2.71 0.38
C VAL A 217 4.58 -3.02 1.86
N ILE A 218 5.40 -3.87 2.44
CA ILE A 218 5.40 -4.14 3.88
C ILE A 218 6.64 -3.48 4.48
N ASN A 219 6.45 -2.34 5.15
CA ASN A 219 7.52 -1.66 5.89
C ASN A 219 7.49 -2.06 7.37
N GLY A 220 8.20 -3.16 7.66
CA GLY A 220 8.42 -3.70 9.00
C GLY A 220 9.67 -3.15 9.70
N SER A 221 10.54 -2.38 9.02
CA SER A 221 11.79 -1.85 9.58
C SER A 221 11.58 -1.00 10.86
N THR A 222 10.37 -0.47 11.03
CA THR A 222 9.98 0.38 12.14
C THR A 222 9.31 -0.37 13.30
N VAL A 223 9.23 -1.71 13.29
CA VAL A 223 8.64 -2.55 14.35
C VAL A 223 9.68 -3.05 15.36
N THR A 224 9.33 -3.14 16.66
CA THR A 224 10.29 -3.32 17.78
C THR A 224 10.92 -4.70 17.97
N SER A 225 10.43 -5.76 17.33
CA SER A 225 10.85 -7.13 17.63
C SER A 225 10.76 -8.03 16.39
N PRO A 226 11.69 -9.00 16.17
CA PRO A 226 11.69 -9.98 15.07
C PRO A 226 10.50 -10.97 15.01
N GLY A 227 9.44 -10.70 15.76
CA GLY A 227 8.18 -11.44 15.76
C GLY A 227 7.04 -10.54 16.21
N GLY A 228 7.22 -9.23 16.01
CA GLY A 228 6.23 -8.22 16.25
C GLY A 228 5.37 -7.99 15.03
N LEU A 229 5.84 -8.34 13.84
CA LEU A 229 5.02 -8.37 12.64
C LEU A 229 4.92 -9.84 12.14
N ASP A 230 3.81 -10.19 11.53
CA ASP A 230 3.62 -11.39 10.71
C ASP A 230 2.76 -10.94 9.52
N ALA A 231 3.24 -11.14 8.30
CA ALA A 231 2.51 -10.71 7.11
C ALA A 231 2.32 -11.87 6.14
N VAL A 232 1.07 -12.12 5.76
CA VAL A 232 0.67 -13.09 4.74
C VAL A 232 0.16 -12.32 3.52
N ILE A 233 0.91 -12.38 2.42
CA ILE A 233 0.66 -11.63 1.20
C ILE A 233 0.30 -12.61 0.08
N ASN A 234 -0.83 -12.37 -0.57
CA ASN A 234 -1.25 -13.13 -1.74
C ASN A 234 -1.62 -12.15 -2.87
N THR A 235 -0.74 -12.01 -3.86
CA THR A 235 -1.09 -11.25 -5.07
C THR A 235 -1.79 -12.15 -6.07
N GLY A 236 -2.44 -11.55 -7.07
CA GLY A 236 -3.30 -12.29 -8.00
C GLY A 236 -2.61 -12.70 -9.29
N LYS A 237 -3.07 -12.18 -10.42
CA LYS A 237 -2.62 -12.62 -11.76
C LYS A 237 -1.85 -11.54 -12.54
N GLY A 238 -1.53 -10.45 -11.86
CA GLY A 238 -0.95 -9.25 -12.43
C GLY A 238 0.48 -9.43 -12.89
N ALA A 239 1.14 -8.34 -13.22
CA ALA A 239 2.60 -8.31 -13.13
C ALA A 239 2.85 -7.40 -11.94
N ASP A 240 2.92 -8.03 -10.78
CA ASP A 240 2.84 -7.39 -9.48
C ASP A 240 4.22 -6.98 -8.99
N THR A 241 4.26 -6.03 -8.07
CA THR A 241 5.47 -5.62 -7.38
C THR A 241 5.27 -5.81 -5.89
N VAL A 242 6.13 -6.58 -5.24
CA VAL A 242 6.08 -6.80 -3.80
C VAL A 242 7.39 -6.36 -3.19
N VAL A 243 7.32 -5.53 -2.16
CA VAL A 243 8.46 -5.02 -1.42
C VAL A 243 8.32 -5.46 0.02
N LEU A 244 9.25 -6.32 0.44
CA LEU A 244 9.40 -6.78 1.81
C LEU A 244 10.55 -5.98 2.42
N GLU A 245 10.21 -4.93 3.17
CA GLU A 245 11.17 -4.02 3.79
C GLU A 245 11.09 -4.14 5.31
N GLY A 246 11.88 -5.04 5.88
CA GLY A 246 11.86 -5.33 7.31
C GLY A 246 11.81 -6.83 7.56
N MET A 247 12.11 -7.23 8.79
CA MET A 247 12.37 -8.63 9.09
C MET A 247 11.33 -9.27 10.01
N HIS A 248 10.30 -9.92 9.47
CA HIS A 248 9.21 -10.43 10.29
C HIS A 248 8.61 -11.76 9.83
N SER A 249 9.39 -12.57 9.10
CA SER A 249 8.95 -13.89 8.62
C SER A 249 7.72 -13.78 7.73
N GLU A 250 7.76 -12.82 6.81
CA GLU A 250 6.72 -12.58 5.84
C GLU A 250 6.53 -13.81 4.93
N TYR A 251 5.28 -14.18 4.70
CA TYR A 251 4.90 -15.18 3.71
C TYR A 251 4.33 -14.50 2.47
N LEU A 252 4.97 -14.70 1.32
CA LEU A 252 4.50 -14.23 0.02
C LEU A 252 4.08 -15.40 -0.87
N ASN A 253 2.91 -15.26 -1.48
CA ASN A 253 2.51 -15.98 -2.68
C ASN A 253 2.20 -14.98 -3.80
N ALA A 254 3.11 -14.88 -4.79
CA ALA A 254 3.04 -13.91 -5.88
C ALA A 254 1.97 -14.25 -6.95
N GLY A 255 1.27 -15.37 -6.81
CA GLY A 255 0.17 -15.70 -7.71
C GLY A 255 0.65 -16.07 -9.12
N GLY A 256 0.23 -15.37 -10.15
CA GLY A 256 0.80 -15.58 -11.49
C GLY A 256 1.03 -14.27 -12.18
N GLY A 257 1.97 -14.22 -13.11
CA GLY A 257 2.40 -12.91 -13.57
C GLY A 257 3.78 -12.90 -14.16
N SER A 258 4.45 -11.78 -14.02
CA SER A 258 5.90 -11.70 -14.15
C SER A 258 6.27 -10.65 -13.14
N ASP A 259 6.45 -11.14 -11.91
CA ASP A 259 6.37 -10.34 -10.71
C ASP A 259 7.75 -9.87 -10.28
N ASP A 260 7.81 -8.67 -9.72
CA ASP A 260 9.02 -8.09 -9.15
C ASP A 260 8.95 -8.19 -7.64
N ILE A 261 9.81 -9.02 -7.05
CA ILE A 261 9.81 -9.30 -5.61
C ILE A 261 11.10 -8.75 -5.03
N TYR A 262 11.00 -7.67 -4.27
CA TYR A 262 12.09 -7.03 -3.56
C TYR A 262 12.13 -7.53 -2.13
N VAL A 263 13.25 -8.17 -1.78
CA VAL A 263 13.55 -8.67 -0.44
C VAL A 263 14.68 -7.81 0.11
N LEU A 264 14.30 -6.81 0.90
CA LEU A 264 15.15 -5.69 1.30
C LEU A 264 15.50 -5.73 2.77
N THR A 265 16.73 -5.27 3.07
CA THR A 265 17.34 -5.08 4.39
C THR A 265 17.58 -6.35 5.20
N GLY A 266 18.80 -6.45 5.73
CA GLY A 266 19.34 -7.66 6.33
C GLY A 266 18.67 -8.15 7.61
N SER A 267 18.27 -9.42 7.56
CA SER A 267 17.91 -10.34 8.66
C SER A 267 18.96 -10.49 9.80
N PHE A 268 18.51 -10.53 11.04
CA PHE A 268 19.03 -11.40 12.11
C PHE A 268 18.57 -12.84 11.83
N ALA A 269 19.52 -13.76 11.71
CA ALA A 269 19.45 -15.17 11.27
C ALA A 269 18.28 -16.11 11.67
N ASN A 270 17.21 -15.67 12.36
CA ASN A 270 16.17 -16.53 12.95
C ASN A 270 14.75 -16.35 12.38
N ALA A 271 14.51 -15.44 11.43
CA ALA A 271 13.18 -15.15 10.87
C ALA A 271 13.30 -14.83 9.37
N ALA A 272 13.38 -15.86 8.53
CA ALA A 272 13.48 -15.70 7.08
C ALA A 272 12.09 -15.53 6.46
N ASP A 273 12.01 -14.78 5.36
CA ASP A 273 10.80 -14.68 4.54
C ASP A 273 10.58 -15.97 3.78
N THR A 274 9.33 -16.34 3.56
CA THR A 274 8.96 -17.50 2.75
C THR A 274 8.26 -17.04 1.49
N ILE A 275 8.85 -17.35 0.33
CA ILE A 275 8.42 -16.79 -0.96
C ILE A 275 8.01 -17.91 -1.91
N LYS A 276 6.80 -17.78 -2.46
CA LYS A 276 6.34 -18.49 -3.66
C LYS A 276 6.26 -17.53 -4.82
N THR A 277 7.14 -17.75 -5.80
CA THR A 277 7.11 -17.09 -7.11
C THR A 277 5.90 -17.53 -7.91
N SER A 278 5.46 -18.78 -7.72
CA SER A 278 4.30 -19.35 -8.38
C SER A 278 4.44 -19.33 -9.90
N GLY A 279 3.63 -18.55 -10.62
CA GLY A 279 3.45 -18.72 -12.05
C GLY A 279 3.88 -17.53 -12.88
N GLY A 280 5.15 -17.38 -13.23
CA GLY A 280 5.51 -16.25 -14.07
C GLY A 280 6.85 -16.34 -14.75
N LYS A 281 7.46 -15.18 -14.95
CA LYS A 281 8.88 -15.00 -15.21
C LYS A 281 9.33 -13.97 -14.19
N ASP A 282 9.60 -14.45 -13.00
CA ASP A 282 9.62 -13.60 -11.83
C ASP A 282 11.05 -13.12 -11.57
N ARG A 283 11.15 -11.92 -11.01
CA ARG A 283 12.43 -11.28 -10.69
C ARG A 283 12.53 -11.13 -9.20
N LEU A 284 13.49 -11.82 -8.60
CA LEU A 284 13.82 -11.68 -7.18
C LEU A 284 14.98 -10.69 -7.03
N PHE A 285 14.68 -9.53 -6.48
CA PHE A 285 15.64 -8.50 -6.11
C PHE A 285 16.03 -8.74 -4.66
N VAL A 286 17.28 -9.14 -4.43
CA VAL A 286 17.75 -9.56 -3.09
C VAL A 286 18.91 -8.67 -2.66
N GLU A 287 18.78 -8.04 -1.50
CA GLU A 287 19.84 -7.18 -0.96
C GLU A 287 21.02 -8.03 -0.45
N LEU A 288 22.23 -7.60 -0.79
CA LEU A 288 23.45 -8.32 -0.41
C LEU A 288 23.93 -7.93 1.00
N ASP A 289 23.37 -8.52 2.05
CA ASP A 289 23.81 -8.28 3.44
C ASP A 289 24.60 -9.46 4.04
N ALA A 290 25.81 -9.16 4.53
CA ALA A 290 26.72 -10.12 5.18
C ALA A 290 26.33 -10.45 6.64
N TYR A 291 25.21 -9.96 7.14
CA TYR A 291 24.72 -10.29 8.49
C TYR A 291 23.48 -11.18 8.49
N SER A 292 23.01 -11.64 7.32
CA SER A 292 21.60 -11.97 7.16
C SER A 292 21.29 -13.23 6.36
N THR A 293 20.30 -13.99 6.85
CA THR A 293 19.58 -15.01 6.07
C THR A 293 18.30 -14.38 5.54
N VAL A 294 18.21 -14.21 4.23
CA VAL A 294 17.23 -13.28 3.65
C VAL A 294 15.93 -13.99 3.27
N ALA A 295 15.96 -15.14 2.60
CA ALA A 295 14.72 -15.79 2.18
C ALA A 295 14.80 -17.32 2.05
N VAL A 296 13.64 -17.95 2.21
CA VAL A 296 13.34 -19.32 1.75
C VAL A 296 12.44 -19.20 0.53
N VAL A 297 12.89 -19.69 -0.63
CA VAL A 297 12.09 -19.68 -1.87
C VAL A 297 11.56 -21.08 -2.14
N GLU A 298 10.25 -21.23 -2.15
CA GLU A 298 9.59 -22.55 -2.17
C GLU A 298 9.54 -23.19 -3.56
N ASP A 299 9.46 -22.41 -4.64
CA ASP A 299 9.14 -22.93 -5.98
C ASP A 299 9.89 -22.27 -7.15
N PHE A 300 11.08 -21.73 -6.87
CA PHE A 300 11.91 -21.04 -7.88
C PHE A 300 12.11 -21.90 -9.13
N SER A 301 11.81 -21.33 -10.30
CA SER A 301 11.98 -21.99 -11.59
C SER A 301 13.16 -21.42 -12.36
N ALA A 302 14.26 -22.16 -12.43
CA ALA A 302 15.46 -21.77 -13.21
C ALA A 302 15.19 -21.50 -14.70
N ALA A 303 14.06 -21.95 -15.25
CA ALA A 303 13.66 -21.72 -16.64
C ALA A 303 12.90 -20.39 -16.85
N LYS A 304 12.43 -19.77 -15.77
CA LYS A 304 11.52 -18.62 -15.81
C LYS A 304 12.03 -17.45 -14.99
N ASP A 305 12.59 -17.75 -13.82
CA ASP A 305 12.85 -16.77 -12.78
C ASP A 305 14.34 -16.43 -12.74
N VAL A 306 14.63 -15.22 -12.28
CA VAL A 306 15.98 -14.69 -12.20
C VAL A 306 16.17 -13.89 -10.91
N PHE A 307 17.41 -13.92 -10.42
CA PHE A 307 17.87 -13.00 -9.38
C PHE A 307 18.39 -11.72 -10.00
N VAL A 308 18.05 -10.58 -9.39
CA VAL A 308 18.49 -9.26 -9.80
C VAL A 308 19.21 -8.59 -8.63
N PHE A 309 20.51 -8.36 -8.79
CA PHE A 309 21.30 -7.60 -7.83
C PHE A 309 21.35 -6.12 -8.21
N ASP A 310 21.47 -5.25 -7.22
CA ASP A 310 21.49 -3.80 -7.45
C ASP A 310 22.78 -3.38 -8.19
N ARG A 311 22.60 -2.60 -9.25
CA ARG A 311 23.70 -1.97 -9.96
C ARG A 311 24.42 -0.95 -9.09
N GLU A 312 23.74 -0.21 -8.22
CA GLU A 312 24.38 0.81 -7.40
C GLU A 312 25.27 0.23 -6.30
N GLU A 313 24.94 -0.94 -5.74
CA GLU A 313 25.80 -1.69 -4.81
C GLU A 313 27.19 -1.98 -5.38
N SER A 314 27.31 -2.18 -6.69
CA SER A 314 28.60 -2.37 -7.36
C SER A 314 29.47 -1.09 -7.43
N SER A 315 28.92 0.08 -7.07
CA SER A 315 29.50 1.40 -7.36
C SER A 315 29.84 2.28 -6.14
N ARG A 316 29.42 1.90 -4.93
CA ARG A 316 29.63 2.69 -3.69
C ARG A 316 30.73 2.12 -2.78
N ALA A 317 30.97 2.80 -1.66
CA ALA A 317 32.14 2.67 -0.76
C ALA A 317 32.47 1.26 -0.22
N ILE A 318 31.58 0.28 -0.43
CA ILE A 318 31.82 -1.15 -0.27
C ILE A 318 31.34 -1.79 -1.58
N PRO A 319 32.22 -2.05 -2.57
CA PRO A 319 31.80 -2.68 -3.81
C PRO A 319 31.38 -4.13 -3.50
N ARG A 320 30.08 -4.39 -3.47
CA ARG A 320 29.56 -5.75 -3.33
C ARG A 320 29.71 -6.45 -4.68
N ASN A 321 30.36 -7.61 -4.70
CA ASN A 321 30.57 -8.35 -5.94
C ASN A 321 29.32 -9.16 -6.30
N THR A 322 28.69 -8.81 -7.42
CA THR A 322 27.48 -9.47 -7.94
C THR A 322 27.78 -10.71 -8.80
N ASP A 323 29.05 -11.04 -9.03
CA ASP A 323 29.46 -12.26 -9.74
C ASP A 323 29.24 -13.49 -8.85
N VAL A 324 28.44 -14.45 -9.35
CA VAL A 324 28.14 -15.69 -8.63
C VAL A 324 29.14 -16.78 -8.98
N LEU A 325 29.82 -17.31 -7.96
CA LEU A 325 30.69 -18.47 -8.07
C LEU A 325 29.88 -19.77 -7.98
N PHE A 326 30.35 -20.79 -8.69
CA PHE A 326 29.81 -22.17 -8.64
C PHE A 326 30.88 -23.19 -8.21
N ASP A 327 32.13 -22.75 -8.07
CA ASP A 327 33.24 -23.55 -7.56
C ASP A 327 33.48 -23.21 -6.09
N ARG A 328 33.36 -24.22 -5.24
CA ARG A 328 33.51 -24.07 -3.79
C ARG A 328 34.95 -23.76 -3.37
N GLU A 329 35.94 -24.31 -4.07
CA GLU A 329 37.36 -24.04 -3.78
C GLU A 329 37.70 -22.59 -4.13
N GLU A 330 37.19 -22.09 -5.25
CA GLU A 330 37.35 -20.68 -5.64
C GLU A 330 36.71 -19.72 -4.63
N TRP A 331 35.49 -20.03 -4.18
CA TRP A 331 34.80 -19.22 -3.19
C TRP A 331 35.53 -19.19 -1.83
N VAL A 332 35.95 -20.35 -1.31
CA VAL A 332 36.71 -20.45 -0.05
C VAL A 332 38.05 -19.72 -0.13
N ALA A 333 38.67 -19.64 -1.31
CA ALA A 333 39.93 -18.94 -1.51
C ALA A 333 39.78 -17.42 -1.71
N SER A 334 38.56 -16.90 -1.85
CA SER A 334 38.32 -15.48 -2.07
C SER A 334 38.49 -14.64 -0.80
N GLU A 335 39.00 -13.40 -0.94
CA GLU A 335 39.33 -12.51 0.18
C GLU A 335 38.16 -11.62 0.65
N GLU A 336 37.02 -11.61 -0.06
CA GLU A 336 35.88 -10.71 0.15
C GLU A 336 34.55 -11.48 0.20
N ASP A 337 33.50 -10.84 0.74
CA ASP A 337 32.14 -11.39 0.70
C ASP A 337 31.67 -11.52 -0.75
N ARG A 338 31.64 -12.77 -1.24
CA ARG A 338 31.22 -13.14 -2.59
C ARG A 338 29.97 -13.97 -2.59
N LEU A 339 29.25 -13.88 -3.70
CA LEU A 339 28.14 -14.77 -4.00
C LEU A 339 28.65 -16.15 -4.40
N PHE A 340 28.07 -17.18 -3.80
CA PHE A 340 28.33 -18.58 -4.15
C PHE A 340 27.03 -19.36 -4.19
N MET A 341 26.76 -20.02 -5.31
CA MET A 341 25.63 -20.93 -5.46
C MET A 341 26.10 -22.37 -5.27
N ASP A 342 25.62 -23.01 -4.21
CA ASP A 342 25.79 -24.45 -3.98
C ASP A 342 24.53 -25.19 -4.46
N ASN A 343 24.49 -25.54 -5.76
CA ASN A 343 23.39 -26.35 -6.33
C ASN A 343 23.24 -27.73 -5.64
N GLY A 344 24.28 -28.24 -4.97
CA GLY A 344 24.20 -29.51 -4.24
C GLY A 344 23.55 -29.37 -2.86
N ALA A 345 23.46 -28.15 -2.34
CA ALA A 345 22.87 -27.83 -1.05
C ALA A 345 21.64 -26.91 -1.16
N ASP A 346 21.24 -26.55 -2.39
CA ASP A 346 20.12 -25.66 -2.70
C ASP A 346 20.20 -24.32 -1.94
N LYS A 347 21.39 -23.71 -1.95
CA LYS A 347 21.68 -22.48 -1.20
C LYS A 347 22.52 -21.49 -2.00
N LEU A 348 22.08 -20.24 -1.99
CA LEU A 348 22.85 -19.07 -2.40
C LEU A 348 23.46 -18.43 -1.16
N TYR A 349 24.76 -18.24 -1.17
CA TYR A 349 25.51 -17.64 -0.08
C TYR A 349 26.01 -16.25 -0.45
N TYR A 350 26.11 -15.35 0.53
CA TYR A 350 26.89 -14.13 0.44
C TYR A 350 27.86 -14.07 1.63
N GLY A 351 29.17 -14.06 1.35
CA GLY A 351 30.17 -14.30 2.39
C GLY A 351 29.97 -15.70 2.98
N SER A 352 29.92 -15.87 4.30
CA SER A 352 29.60 -17.16 4.93
C SER A 352 28.11 -17.40 5.20
N ASN A 353 27.24 -16.45 4.87
CA ASN A 353 25.83 -16.48 5.23
C ASN A 353 25.01 -17.10 4.11
N VAL A 354 23.99 -17.88 4.49
CA VAL A 354 22.98 -18.35 3.54
C VAL A 354 22.08 -17.18 3.23
N LEU A 355 22.20 -16.59 2.06
CA LEU A 355 21.34 -15.48 1.63
C LEU A 355 19.95 -16.01 1.26
N VAL A 356 19.91 -17.05 0.44
CA VAL A 356 18.66 -17.70 0.00
C VAL A 356 18.80 -19.21 0.14
N GLU A 357 17.77 -19.83 0.70
CA GLU A 357 17.57 -21.29 0.71
C GLU A 357 16.41 -21.65 -0.20
N PHE A 358 16.56 -22.69 -1.02
CA PHE A 358 15.48 -23.18 -1.87
C PHE A 358 14.85 -24.44 -1.26
N ALA A 359 13.52 -24.51 -1.24
CA ALA A 359 12.81 -25.67 -0.70
C ALA A 359 12.77 -26.86 -1.68
N THR A 360 13.19 -26.65 -2.92
CA THR A 360 13.25 -27.65 -3.99
C THR A 360 14.62 -27.65 -4.64
N ASP A 361 15.05 -28.81 -5.12
CA ASP A 361 16.26 -28.97 -5.92
C ASP A 361 16.26 -27.97 -7.11
N VAL A 362 17.25 -27.08 -7.14
CA VAL A 362 17.43 -26.10 -8.22
C VAL A 362 18.84 -26.19 -8.80
N GLU A 363 18.91 -26.30 -10.13
CA GLU A 363 20.18 -26.23 -10.84
C GLU A 363 20.30 -24.86 -11.51
N LEU A 364 20.98 -23.94 -10.84
CA LEU A 364 21.20 -22.59 -11.34
C LEU A 364 22.53 -22.47 -12.09
N THR A 365 22.56 -21.54 -13.02
CA THR A 365 23.75 -21.15 -13.79
C THR A 365 23.94 -19.64 -13.71
N ALA A 366 25.07 -19.12 -14.20
CA ALA A 366 25.30 -17.67 -14.30
C ALA A 366 24.18 -16.93 -15.07
N GLY A 367 23.44 -17.61 -15.95
CA GLY A 367 22.31 -17.01 -16.67
C GLY A 367 21.07 -16.70 -15.81
N ASN A 368 21.01 -17.22 -14.58
CA ASN A 368 19.93 -16.97 -13.63
C ASN A 368 20.16 -15.72 -12.76
N PHE A 369 21.31 -15.05 -12.92
CA PHE A 369 21.70 -13.90 -12.13
C PHE A 369 21.96 -12.70 -13.04
N THR A 370 21.41 -11.54 -12.71
CA THR A 370 21.58 -10.32 -13.48
C THR A 370 21.73 -9.10 -12.59
N VAL A 371 22.06 -7.95 -13.19
CA VAL A 371 22.26 -6.68 -12.50
C VAL A 371 21.30 -5.63 -13.09
N GLY A 372 20.44 -5.08 -12.23
CA GLY A 372 19.39 -4.13 -12.59
C GLY A 372 19.46 -2.85 -11.78
N ASN A 373 18.76 -1.81 -12.23
CA ASN A 373 18.41 -0.69 -11.35
C ASN A 373 17.21 -1.12 -10.50
N TRP A 374 17.21 -0.73 -9.24
CA TRP A 374 16.08 -0.96 -8.33
C TRP A 374 15.21 0.29 -8.34
N ASP A 375 14.17 0.27 -9.17
CA ASP A 375 13.17 1.31 -9.27
C ASP A 375 11.82 0.64 -8.92
N TYR A 376 11.45 0.63 -7.63
CA TYR A 376 10.14 0.12 -7.17
C TYR A 376 9.17 1.24 -6.81
#